data_AF-A0A1Z9X788-F1
#
_entry.id   AF-A0A1Z9X788-F1
#
_cell.length_a   1.000
_cell.length_b   1.000
_cell.length_c   1.000
_cell.angle_alpha   90.00
_cell.angle_beta   90.00
_cell.angle_gamma   90.00
#
_symmetry.space_group_name_H-M   'P 1'
#
loop_
_entity.id
_entity.type
_entity.pdbx_description
1 polymer ?
#
loop_
_entity_poly.entity_id
_entity_poly.type
_entity_poly.pdbx_seq_one_letter_code
_entity_poly.pdbx_strand_id
1 'polypeptide(L)'
;MNNTINQLIIICQKMHEEGKTPSVGILRSKAPFKVSVTEAIDAIKRFNASTPRAQTKNSQHDTQLGDDSVSLATRVDALEREVETLKASLADLLRHR
;
A
#
# COMPACT_ATOMS: atom_id res chain seq x y z
N MET A 1 -11.06 -26.39 9.97
CA MET A 1 -9.74 -25.72 9.80
C MET A 1 -9.76 -24.50 8.87
N ASN A 2 -10.89 -24.12 8.24
CA ASN A 2 -10.95 -22.94 7.35
C ASN A 2 -11.15 -21.58 8.08
N ASN A 3 -11.60 -21.62 9.34
CA ASN A 3 -11.87 -20.39 10.11
C ASN A 3 -10.58 -19.59 10.39
N THR A 4 -9.50 -20.29 10.68
CA THR A 4 -8.18 -19.69 10.98
C THR A 4 -7.62 -18.91 9.79
N ILE A 5 -7.69 -19.47 8.57
CA ILE A 5 -7.20 -18.80 7.36
C ILE A 5 -8.03 -17.56 7.04
N ASN A 6 -9.35 -17.64 7.18
CA ASN A 6 -10.21 -16.48 6.97
C ASN A 6 -9.91 -15.35 7.98
N GLN A 7 -9.66 -15.69 9.24
CA GLN A 7 -9.23 -14.70 10.25
C GLN A 7 -7.89 -14.06 9.89
N LEU A 8 -6.93 -14.82 9.37
CA LEU A 8 -5.65 -14.28 8.92
C LEU A 8 -5.81 -13.33 7.73
N ILE A 9 -6.71 -13.63 6.79
CA ILE A 9 -7.02 -12.75 5.66
C ILE A 9 -7.63 -11.42 6.14
N ILE A 10 -8.54 -11.46 7.13
CA ILE A 10 -9.11 -10.25 7.74
C ILE A 10 -8.01 -9.40 8.40
N ILE A 11 -7.07 -10.04 9.09
CA ILE A 11 -5.93 -9.33 9.69
C ILE A 11 -5.04 -8.69 8.60
N CYS A 12 -4.77 -9.40 7.50
CA CYS A 12 -4.04 -8.84 6.35
C CYS A 12 -4.75 -7.62 5.74
N GLN A 13 -6.08 -7.67 5.59
CA GLN A 13 -6.89 -6.55 5.10
C GLN A 13 -6.80 -5.34 6.02
N LYS A 14 -6.99 -5.54 7.34
CA LYS A 14 -6.89 -4.46 8.32
C LYS A 14 -5.51 -3.81 8.33
N MET A 15 -4.45 -4.62 8.22
CA MET A 15 -3.09 -4.09 8.11
C MET A 15 -2.88 -3.26 6.84
N HIS A 16 -3.49 -3.69 5.72
CA HIS A 16 -3.43 -2.96 4.46
C HIS A 16 -4.17 -1.62 4.52
N GLU A 17 -5.34 -1.57 5.19
CA GLU A 17 -6.07 -0.33 5.47
C GLU A 17 -5.26 0.65 6.34
N GLU A 18 -4.47 0.13 7.28
CA GLU A 18 -3.50 0.91 8.07
C GLU A 18 -2.27 1.36 7.24
N GLY A 19 -2.18 1.02 5.96
CA GLY A 19 -1.05 1.33 5.08
C GLY A 19 0.19 0.45 5.28
N LYS A 20 0.07 -0.66 6.02
CA LYS A 20 1.17 -1.60 6.28
C LYS A 20 1.07 -2.82 5.38
N THR A 21 2.18 -3.20 4.75
CA THR A 21 2.24 -4.42 3.96
C THR A 21 2.24 -5.67 4.86
N PRO A 22 1.31 -6.62 4.68
CA PRO A 22 1.27 -7.84 5.49
C PRO A 22 2.46 -8.75 5.16
N SER A 23 3.34 -8.95 6.13
CA SER A 23 4.45 -9.92 6.07
C SER A 23 4.18 -11.10 7.00
N VAL A 24 4.79 -12.26 6.70
CA VAL A 24 4.64 -13.47 7.52
C VAL A 24 5.00 -13.22 8.99
N GLY A 25 6.06 -12.44 9.25
CA GLY A 25 6.48 -12.11 10.61
C GLY A 25 5.45 -11.25 11.34
N ILE A 26 4.96 -10.20 10.69
CA ILE A 26 4.02 -9.27 11.32
C ILE A 26 2.64 -9.92 11.52
N LEU A 27 2.18 -10.70 10.55
CA LEU A 27 0.92 -11.45 10.64
C LEU A 27 0.93 -12.42 11.82
N ARG A 28 2.05 -13.14 12.04
CA ARG A 28 2.23 -14.05 13.18
C ARG A 28 2.30 -13.32 14.52
N SER A 29 2.89 -12.12 14.56
CA SER A 29 2.95 -11.30 15.79
C SER A 29 1.62 -10.65 16.15
N LYS A 30 0.79 -10.35 15.15
CA LYS A 30 -0.52 -9.70 15.32
C LYS A 30 -1.68 -10.68 15.57
N ALA A 31 -1.53 -11.94 15.17
CA ALA A 31 -2.54 -12.96 15.42
C ALA A 31 -2.61 -13.31 16.92
N PRO A 32 -3.81 -13.41 17.53
CA PRO A 32 -3.96 -13.78 18.93
C PRO A 32 -3.76 -15.28 19.20
N PHE A 33 -3.22 -16.02 18.23
CA PHE A 33 -3.03 -17.47 18.27
C PHE A 33 -1.72 -17.89 17.58
N LYS A 34 -1.29 -19.12 17.82
CA LYS A 34 -0.11 -19.68 17.16
C LYS A 34 -0.41 -19.91 15.69
N VAL A 35 0.30 -19.19 14.83
CA VAL A 35 0.22 -19.32 13.37
C VAL A 35 1.49 -19.97 12.85
N SER A 36 1.34 -21.07 12.09
CA SER A 36 2.47 -21.67 11.38
C SER A 36 2.90 -20.79 10.21
N VAL A 37 4.18 -20.90 9.82
CA VAL A 37 4.72 -20.18 8.67
C VAL A 37 3.94 -20.52 7.40
N THR A 38 3.56 -21.79 7.24
CA THR A 38 2.74 -22.28 6.12
C THR A 38 1.34 -21.66 6.08
N GLU A 39 0.65 -21.54 7.21
CA GLU A 39 -0.68 -20.91 7.26
C GLU A 39 -0.61 -19.40 6.95
N ALA A 40 0.40 -18.71 7.47
CA ALA A 40 0.63 -17.30 7.18
C ALA A 40 0.90 -17.07 5.68
N ILE A 41 1.73 -17.93 5.06
CA ILE A 41 2.00 -17.87 3.63
C ILE A 41 0.72 -18.10 2.83
N ASP A 42 -0.09 -19.10 3.18
CA ASP A 42 -1.32 -19.40 2.45
C ASP A 42 -2.34 -18.25 2.55
N ALA A 43 -2.49 -17.65 3.73
CA ALA A 43 -3.35 -16.48 3.94
C ALA A 43 -2.88 -15.26 3.13
N ILE A 44 -1.57 -14.97 3.10
CA ILE A 44 -1.01 -13.86 2.31
C ILE A 44 -1.18 -14.11 0.82
N LYS A 45 -0.96 -15.34 0.35
CA LYS A 45 -1.20 -15.72 -1.06
C LYS A 45 -2.64 -15.47 -1.47
N ARG A 46 -3.61 -15.89 -0.66
CA ARG A 46 -5.04 -15.66 -0.91
C ARG A 46 -5.39 -14.17 -0.88
N PHE A 47 -4.87 -13.43 0.10
CA PHE A 47 -5.05 -11.98 0.20
C PHE A 47 -4.53 -11.25 -1.03
N ASN A 48 -3.32 -11.59 -1.50
CA ASN A 48 -2.74 -11.01 -2.71
C ASN A 48 -3.52 -11.39 -3.98
N ALA A 49 -4.04 -12.62 -4.06
CA ALA A 49 -4.90 -13.04 -5.17
C ALA A 49 -6.24 -12.29 -5.20
N SER A 50 -6.81 -11.98 -4.02
CA SER A 50 -8.06 -11.21 -3.89
C SER A 50 -7.89 -9.70 -4.01
N THR A 51 -6.66 -9.19 -3.84
CA THR A 51 -6.36 -7.75 -3.87
C THR A 51 -5.49 -7.44 -5.09
N PRO A 52 -6.07 -7.03 -6.23
CA PRO A 52 -5.33 -6.89 -7.50
C PRO A 52 -4.28 -5.76 -7.52
N ARG A 53 -3.95 -5.14 -6.38
CA ARG A 53 -3.01 -4.01 -6.28
C ARG A 53 -1.71 -4.32 -5.52
N ALA A 54 -1.54 -5.53 -5.00
CA ALA A 54 -0.35 -5.91 -4.21
C ALA A 54 0.64 -6.81 -4.97
N GLN A 55 0.75 -6.66 -6.29
CA GLN A 55 1.97 -7.05 -7.01
C GLN A 55 3.08 -6.04 -6.71
N THR A 56 3.55 -5.98 -5.47
CA THR A 56 4.82 -5.33 -5.14
C THR A 56 5.82 -6.38 -4.71
N LYS A 57 6.65 -6.73 -5.70
CA LYS A 57 8.10 -6.93 -5.57
C LYS A 57 8.50 -7.84 -4.42
N ASN A 58 8.33 -9.15 -4.58
CA ASN A 58 9.08 -10.11 -3.76
C ASN A 58 9.54 -11.33 -4.57
N SER A 59 10.11 -11.04 -5.74
CA SER A 59 11.12 -11.86 -6.38
C SER A 59 12.10 -10.89 -7.04
N GLN A 60 13.39 -11.10 -6.78
CA GLN A 60 14.53 -10.50 -7.48
C GLN A 60 14.99 -9.14 -6.95
N HIS A 61 15.99 -9.28 -6.08
CA HIS A 61 17.14 -8.41 -5.99
C HIS A 61 17.82 -8.33 -7.39
N ASP A 62 17.27 -7.55 -8.31
CA ASP A 62 17.98 -7.11 -9.52
C ASP A 62 17.45 -5.74 -9.99
N THR A 63 18.33 -4.74 -9.91
CA THR A 63 18.41 -3.53 -10.72
C THR A 63 17.13 -3.01 -11.40
N GLN A 64 16.31 -2.22 -10.69
CA GLN A 64 15.46 -1.22 -11.36
C GLN A 64 15.12 -0.04 -10.43
N LEU A 65 16.09 0.87 -10.24
CA LEU A 65 15.93 2.19 -9.63
C LEU A 65 15.51 3.27 -10.65
N GLY A 66 15.07 2.89 -11.85
CA GLY A 66 14.92 3.80 -12.99
C GLY A 66 13.53 4.39 -13.25
N ASP A 67 12.46 3.87 -12.63
CA ASP A 67 11.08 4.19 -13.05
C ASP A 67 10.27 4.96 -11.98
N ASP A 68 10.50 4.65 -10.71
CA ASP A 68 9.80 5.33 -9.59
C ASP A 68 10.23 6.80 -9.44
N SER A 69 11.47 7.18 -9.78
CA SER A 69 11.96 8.56 -9.67
C SER A 69 11.35 9.48 -10.72
N VAL A 70 11.18 9.01 -11.96
CA VAL A 70 10.52 9.73 -13.04
C VAL A 70 9.04 9.91 -12.70
N SER A 71 8.39 8.87 -12.19
CA SER A 71 6.99 8.92 -11.75
C SER A 71 6.77 9.93 -10.59
N LEU A 72 7.69 9.97 -9.62
CA LEU A 72 7.62 10.93 -8.51
C LEU A 72 7.86 12.36 -8.99
N ALA A 73 8.85 12.60 -9.84
CA ALA A 73 9.14 13.92 -10.38
C ALA A 73 7.94 14.47 -11.18
N THR A 74 7.31 13.64 -12.03
CA THR A 74 6.11 14.03 -12.78
C THR A 74 4.93 14.34 -11.85
N ARG A 75 4.77 13.57 -10.76
CA ARG A 75 3.71 13.83 -9.77
C ARG A 75 3.95 15.13 -9.01
N VAL A 76 5.20 15.43 -8.65
CA VAL A 76 5.57 16.68 -7.97
C VAL A 76 5.32 17.87 -8.89
N ASP A 77 5.75 17.82 -10.15
CA ASP A 77 5.50 18.90 -11.14
C ASP A 77 3.99 19.16 -11.34
N ALA A 78 3.17 18.11 -11.42
CA ALA A 78 1.71 18.25 -11.52
C ALA A 78 1.11 18.94 -10.27
N LEU A 79 1.53 18.52 -9.08
CA LEU A 79 1.09 19.11 -7.81
C LEU A 79 1.51 20.58 -7.68
N GLU A 80 2.74 20.93 -8.09
CA GLU A 80 3.24 22.30 -8.05
C GLU A 80 2.41 23.23 -8.95
N ARG A 81 2.02 22.77 -10.15
CA ARG A 81 1.14 23.52 -11.06
C ARG A 81 -0.28 23.70 -10.53
N GLU A 82 -0.84 22.66 -9.91
CA GLU A 82 -2.16 22.77 -9.27
C GLU A 82 -2.13 23.78 -8.13
N VAL A 83 -1.10 23.75 -7.29
CA VAL A 83 -0.93 24.71 -6.19
C VAL A 83 -0.76 26.12 -6.72
N GLU A 84 0.01 26.33 -7.79
CA GLU A 84 0.17 27.65 -8.42
C GLU A 84 -1.16 28.18 -8.95
N THR A 85 -1.93 27.34 -9.65
CA THR A 85 -3.27 27.69 -10.16
C THR A 85 -4.20 28.08 -9.02
N LEU A 86 -4.22 27.28 -7.95
CA LEU A 86 -5.09 27.51 -6.80
C LEU A 86 -4.72 28.81 -6.07
N LYS A 87 -3.42 29.08 -5.90
CA LYS A 87 -2.92 30.34 -5.32
C LYS A 87 -3.31 31.54 -6.19
N ALA A 88 -3.21 31.43 -7.50
CA ALA A 88 -3.62 32.50 -8.42
C ALA A 88 -5.12 32.79 -8.32
N SER A 89 -5.97 31.75 -8.32
CA SER A 89 -7.42 31.90 -8.14
C SER A 89 -7.77 32.52 -6.79
N LEU A 90 -7.06 32.12 -5.72
CA LEU A 90 -7.27 32.67 -4.38
C LEU A 90 -6.85 34.15 -4.31
N ALA A 91 -5.72 34.51 -4.92
CA ALA A 91 -5.27 35.89 -5.01
C ALA A 91 -6.26 36.77 -5.80
N ASP A 92 -6.85 36.23 -6.87
CA ASP A 92 -7.82 36.95 -7.68
C ASP A 92 -9.14 37.20 -6.92
N LEU A 93 -9.63 36.18 -6.19
CA LEU A 93 -10.79 36.32 -5.30
C LEU A 93 -10.54 37.34 -4.18
N LEU A 94 -9.34 37.38 -3.63
CA LEU A 94 -8.96 38.34 -2.58
C LEU A 94 -8.81 39.77 -3.14
N ARG A 95 -8.50 39.96 -4.42
CA ARG A 95 -8.41 41.28 -5.07
C ARG A 95 -9.77 41.89 -5.41
N HIS A 96 -10.79 41.06 -5.61
CA HIS A 96 -12.16 41.48 -5.96
C HIS A 96 -13.11 41.52 -4.76
N ARG A 97 -12.56 41.48 -3.54
CA ARG A 97 -13.29 41.64 -2.28
C ARG A 97 -12.99 43.01 -1.68
#